data_AF-A0A954G267-F1
#
_entry.id   AF-A0A954G267-F1
#
_cell.length_a   1.000
_cell.length_b   1.000
_cell.length_c   1.000
_cell.angle_alpha   90.00
_cell.angle_beta   90.00
_cell.angle_gamma   90.00
#
_symmetry.space_group_name_H-M   'P 1'
#
loop_
_entity.id
_entity.type
_entity.pdbx_description
1 polymer ?
#
loop_
_entity_poly.entity_id
_entity_poly.type
_entity_poly.pdbx_seq_one_letter_code
_entity_poly.pdbx_strand_id
1 'polypeptide(L)' 'GHTRSVQGNLDPAILLTDRATIKQQVQKILKETAGRPGHIFNLGHGILPETPFDHAKYLVDLVHDLSRKA' A
#
# COMPACT_ATOMS: atom_id res chain seq x y z
N GLY A 1 13.63 7.89 -10.45
CA GLY A 1 14.36 7.34 -11.62
C GLY A 1 14.56 5.85 -11.45
N HIS A 2 14.62 5.08 -12.54
CA HIS A 2 14.64 3.61 -12.53
C HIS A 2 15.85 2.98 -11.83
N THR A 3 16.92 3.74 -11.62
CA THR A 3 18.20 3.31 -11.04
C THR A 3 18.24 3.25 -9.50
N ARG A 4 17.18 3.68 -8.81
CA ARG A 4 17.12 3.68 -7.33
C ARG A 4 15.81 3.13 -6.83
N SER A 5 15.84 2.41 -5.72
CA SER A 5 14.64 1.99 -5.00
C SER A 5 13.75 3.18 -4.65
N VAL A 6 12.45 2.94 -4.59
CA VAL A 6 11.43 3.93 -4.21
C VAL A 6 10.58 3.35 -3.08
N GLN A 7 10.19 4.19 -2.13
CA GLN A 7 9.35 3.81 -1.01
C GLN A 7 8.08 4.67 -0.96
N GLY A 8 6.93 4.06 -0.68
CA GLY A 8 5.64 4.74 -0.58
C GLY A 8 4.53 4.08 -1.41
N ASN A 9 3.38 4.74 -1.61
CA ASN A 9 3.02 6.13 -1.27
C ASN A 9 1.55 6.28 -0.82
N LEU A 10 1.00 5.26 -0.16
CA LEU A 10 -0.43 5.25 0.21
C LEU A 10 -0.77 6.37 1.20
N ASP A 11 -1.82 7.14 0.91
CA ASP A 11 -2.35 8.12 1.87
C ASP A 11 -2.88 7.40 3.13
N PRO A 12 -2.39 7.71 4.34
CA PRO A 12 -2.82 7.05 5.56
C PRO A 12 -4.32 7.20 5.85
N ALA A 13 -4.99 8.25 5.35
CA ALA A 13 -6.43 8.44 5.52
C ALA A 13 -7.26 7.32 4.86
N ILE A 14 -6.69 6.60 3.88
CA ILE A 14 -7.35 5.45 3.25
C ILE A 14 -7.63 4.34 4.27
N LEU A 15 -6.81 4.20 5.32
CA LEU A 15 -7.03 3.19 6.35
C LEU A 15 -8.23 3.49 7.26
N LEU A 16 -8.77 4.71 7.22
CA LEU A 16 -10.00 5.09 7.93
C LEU A 16 -11.27 4.80 7.10
N THR A 17 -11.13 4.32 5.87
CA THR A 17 -12.24 3.96 4.97
C THR A 17 -12.59 2.47 5.07
N ASP A 18 -13.31 1.91 4.10
CA ASP A 18 -13.63 0.49 4.05
C ASP A 18 -12.56 -0.37 3.33
N ARG A 19 -12.60 -1.69 3.55
CA ARG A 19 -11.66 -2.65 2.96
C ARG A 19 -11.67 -2.70 1.42
N ALA A 20 -12.78 -2.37 0.78
CA ALA A 20 -12.85 -2.33 -0.68
C ALA A 20 -12.05 -1.13 -1.22
N THR A 21 -12.21 0.04 -0.58
CA THR A 21 -11.44 1.24 -0.88
C THR A 21 -9.94 1.04 -0.63
N ILE A 22 -9.56 0.45 0.51
CA ILE A 22 -8.15 0.07 0.79
C ILE A 22 -7.61 -0.80 -0.34
N LYS A 23 -8.37 -1.83 -0.75
CA LYS A 23 -7.94 -2.74 -1.80
C LYS A 23 -7.73 -2.06 -3.15
N GLN A 24 -8.67 -1.21 -3.54
CA GLN A 24 -8.59 -0.47 -4.79
C GLN A 24 -7.33 0.41 -4.85
N GLN A 25 -7.01 1.11 -3.76
CA GLN A 25 -5.83 1.98 -3.71
C GLN A 25 -4.53 1.20 -3.73
N VAL A 26 -4.44 0.07 -3.00
CA VAL A 26 -3.26 -0.82 -3.05
C VAL A 26 -3.04 -1.35 -4.46
N GLN A 27 -4.11 -1.83 -5.13
CA GLN A 27 -4.02 -2.31 -6.51
C GLN A 27 -3.54 -1.21 -7.48
N LYS A 28 -4.02 0.02 -7.29
CA LYS A 28 -3.60 1.16 -8.11
C LYS A 28 -2.10 1.41 -7.98
N ILE A 29 -1.58 1.51 -6.75
CA ILE A 29 -0.15 1.77 -6.50
C ILE A 29 0.72 0.63 -7.05
N LEU A 30 0.35 -0.63 -6.80
CA LEU A 30 1.13 -1.78 -7.31
C LEU A 30 1.11 -1.85 -8.84
N LYS A 31 0.01 -1.44 -9.48
CA LYS A 31 -0.06 -1.34 -10.95
C LYS A 31 0.84 -0.22 -11.49
N GLU A 32 0.91 0.92 -10.80
CA GLU A 32 1.77 2.04 -11.17
C GLU A 32 3.26 1.69 -11.07
N THR A 33 3.63 0.83 -10.11
CA THR A 33 5.01 0.34 -10.01
C THR A 33 5.30 -0.85 -10.90
N ALA A 34 4.28 -1.53 -11.44
CA ALA A 34 4.38 -2.54 -12.50
C ALA A 34 5.48 -3.60 -12.28
N GLY A 35 5.60 -4.12 -11.04
CA GLY A 35 6.60 -5.13 -10.69
C GLY A 35 8.05 -4.64 -10.71
N ARG A 36 8.26 -3.32 -10.77
CA ARG A 36 9.58 -2.70 -10.81
C ARG A 36 10.44 -3.15 -9.61
N PRO A 37 11.68 -3.63 -9.85
CA PRO A 37 12.61 -3.94 -8.78
C PRO A 37 12.87 -2.72 -7.87
N GLY A 38 12.90 -2.96 -6.57
CA GLY A 38 13.19 -1.92 -5.57
C GLY A 38 12.00 -1.03 -5.21
N HIS A 39 10.75 -1.44 -5.47
CA HIS A 39 9.59 -0.81 -4.84
C HIS A 39 9.37 -1.36 -3.43
N ILE A 40 9.38 -0.47 -2.44
CA ILE A 40 8.99 -0.76 -1.06
C ILE A 40 7.64 -0.08 -0.83
N PHE A 41 6.56 -0.87 -0.76
CA PHE A 41 5.26 -0.31 -0.43
C PHE A 41 5.29 0.30 0.97
N ASN A 42 4.77 1.52 1.11
CA ASN A 42 4.64 2.17 2.41
C ASN A 42 3.52 3.21 2.37
N LEU A 43 3.12 3.72 3.54
CA LEU A 43 2.34 4.93 3.65
C LEU A 43 3.19 6.14 3.21
N GLY A 44 2.53 7.20 2.74
CA GLY A 44 3.17 8.47 2.41
C GLY A 44 3.51 9.32 3.65
N HIS A 45 2.86 9.04 4.78
CA HIS A 45 3.04 9.69 6.08
C HIS A 45 2.82 8.66 7.21
N GLY A 46 2.98 9.09 8.45
CA GLY A 46 2.69 8.24 9.62
C GLY A 46 1.24 7.75 9.62
N ILE A 47 1.05 6.56 10.21
CA ILE A 47 -0.29 6.01 10.46
C ILE A 47 -1.08 6.94 11.40
N LEU A 48 -2.38 7.08 11.15
CA LEU A 48 -3.25 7.91 12.00
C LEU A 48 -3.65 7.14 13.27
N PRO A 49 -3.70 7.78 14.46
CA PRO A 49 -4.09 7.12 15.71
C PRO A 49 -5.46 6.43 15.67
N GLU A 50 -6.37 6.95 14.86
CA GLU A 50 -7.73 6.44 14.69
C GLU A 50 -7.80 5.22 13.77
N THR A 51 -6.68 4.81 13.17
CA THR A 51 -6.64 3.68 12.24
C THR A 51 -7.04 2.38 12.93
N PRO A 52 -8.10 1.71 12.48
CA PRO A 52 -8.46 0.40 13.00
C PRO A 52 -7.32 -0.59 12.79
N PHE A 53 -6.98 -1.34 13.85
CA PHE A 53 -5.91 -2.35 13.79
C PHE A 53 -6.15 -3.38 12.67
N ASP A 54 -7.40 -3.80 12.49
CA ASP A 54 -7.76 -4.79 11.48
C ASP A 54 -7.61 -4.25 10.04
N HIS A 55 -7.78 -2.94 9.82
CA HIS A 55 -7.50 -2.29 8.54
C HIS A 55 -5.99 -2.24 8.25
N ALA A 56 -5.17 -1.91 9.26
CA ALA A 56 -3.72 -1.95 9.12
C ALA A 56 -3.22 -3.37 8.83
N LYS A 57 -3.74 -4.37 9.55
CA LYS A 57 -3.45 -5.79 9.29
C LYS A 57 -3.88 -6.19 7.88
N TYR A 58 -5.10 -5.84 7.48
CA TYR A 58 -5.62 -6.13 6.15
C TYR A 58 -4.76 -5.52 5.04
N LEU A 59 -4.27 -4.28 5.21
CA LEU A 59 -3.33 -3.66 4.28
C LEU A 59 -2.06 -4.50 4.09
N VAL A 60 -1.43 -4.92 5.20
CA VAL A 60 -0.18 -5.71 5.16
C VAL A 60 -0.39 -7.04 4.45
N ASP A 61 -1.45 -7.78 4.82
CA ASP A 61 -1.77 -9.07 4.21
C ASP A 61 -2.04 -8.90 2.70
N LEU A 62 -2.82 -7.88 2.34
CA LEU A 62 -3.18 -7.60 0.96
C LEU A 62 -1.98 -7.22 0.07
N VAL A 63 -1.07 -6.38 0.57
CA VAL A 63 0.14 -5.99 -0.18
C VAL A 63 0.98 -7.22 -0.49
N HIS A 64 1.18 -8.12 0.48
CA HIS A 64 1.91 -9.37 0.27
C HIS A 64 1.20 -10.29 -0.74
N ASP A 65 -0.13 -10.42 -0.65
CA ASP A 65 -0.90 -11.29 -1.55
C ASP A 65 -0.92 -10.81 -3.00
N LEU A 66 -0.99 -9.50 -3.21
CA LEU A 66 -1.04 -8.91 -4.55
C LEU A 66 0.34 -8.77 -5.18
N SER A 67 1.36 -8.42 -4.39
CA SER A 67 2.73 -8.25 -4.92
C SER A 67 3.41 -9.57 -5.28
N ARG A 68 3.06 -10.69 -4.62
CA ARG A 68 3.53 -12.02 -5.02
C ARG A 68 2.99 -12.50 -6.38
N LYS A 69 1.88 -11.94 -6.83
CA LYS A 69 1.22 -12.30 -8.10
C LYS A 69 1.63 -11.38 -9.26
N ALA A 70 2.36 -10.31 -8.96
CA ALA A 70 2.71 -9.26 -9.91
C ALA A 70 4.07 -9.52 -10.57
#